data_AF-A0ABD2PDJ0-F1
#
_entry.id   AF-A0ABD2PDJ0-F1
#
_cell.length_a   1.000
_cell.length_b   1.000
_cell.length_c   1.000
_cell.angle_alpha   90.00
_cell.angle_beta   90.00
_cell.angle_gamma   90.00
#
_symmetry.space_group_name_H-M   'P 1'
#
loop_
_entity.id
_entity.type
_entity.pdbx_description
1 polymer ?
#
loop_
_entity_poly.entity_id
_entity_poly.type
_entity_poly.pdbx_seq_one_letter_code
_entity_poly.pdbx_strand_id
1 'polypeptide(L)'
;TYNEGIHFWGPLHAFPRSPALVVLGIMACANIKFVQNSQKAYNVSDYSTVDEMLVPFRERMIYMPMKQAEYGLKLMCSSDVKNNYFYNSYIYTGYGLDGDGLPDEEKKKQYIPSKPA
;
A
#
# COMPACT_ATOMS: atom_id res chain seq x y z
N THR A 1 -18.33 0.42 -2.82
CA THR A 1 -18.08 1.88 -2.78
C THR A 1 -16.88 2.15 -1.89
N TYR A 2 -15.69 1.83 -2.38
CA TYR A 2 -14.41 2.23 -1.76
C TYR A 2 -13.84 3.34 -2.65
N ASN A 3 -14.30 4.55 -2.37
CA ASN A 3 -13.89 5.79 -3.03
C ASN A 3 -13.29 6.74 -1.97
N GLU A 4 -12.51 6.20 -1.04
CA GLU A 4 -11.69 7.03 -0.16
C GLU A 4 -10.29 7.07 -0.75
N GLY A 5 -10.10 8.11 -1.56
CA GLY A 5 -8.82 8.42 -2.17
C GLY A 5 -7.75 8.54 -1.11
N ILE A 6 -6.54 8.09 -1.46
CA ILE A 6 -5.34 8.33 -0.68
C ILE A 6 -5.26 9.85 -0.43
N HIS A 7 -5.54 10.29 0.80
CA HIS A 7 -5.48 11.69 1.22
C HIS A 7 -4.02 12.14 1.30
N PHE A 8 -3.39 12.36 0.14
CA PHE A 8 -2.21 13.20 -0.02
C PHE A 8 -2.68 14.66 -0.19
N TRP A 9 -3.29 15.24 0.85
CA TRP A 9 -3.61 16.67 0.88
C TRP A 9 -3.25 17.28 2.23
N GLY A 10 -1.95 17.37 2.50
CA GLY A 10 -1.42 18.59 3.10
C GLY A 10 -1.54 19.75 2.09
N PRO A 11 -1.49 21.01 2.54
CA PRO A 11 -1.75 22.18 1.69
C PRO A 11 -0.95 22.13 0.37
N LEU A 12 -1.64 22.45 -0.73
CA LEU A 12 -1.22 22.50 -2.15
C LEU A 12 0.12 23.24 -2.43
N HIS A 13 0.74 23.84 -1.42
CA HIS A 13 1.93 24.68 -1.49
C HIS A 13 3.25 23.98 -1.11
N ALA A 14 3.22 22.70 -0.75
CA ALA A 14 4.44 21.93 -0.49
C ALA A 14 4.67 20.89 -1.60
N PHE A 15 5.02 21.36 -2.80
CA PHE A 15 5.64 20.49 -3.80
C PHE A 15 6.87 19.84 -3.16
N PRO A 16 6.97 18.50 -3.09
CA PRO A 16 8.10 17.88 -2.45
C PRO A 16 9.36 18.18 -3.26
N ARG A 17 10.35 18.81 -2.61
CA ARG A 17 11.63 19.18 -3.23
C ARG A 17 12.51 17.97 -3.59
N SER A 18 12.13 16.76 -3.19
CA SER A 18 12.89 15.55 -3.51
C SER A 18 12.27 14.80 -4.72
N PRO A 19 13.09 14.41 -5.71
CA PRO A 19 12.63 13.60 -6.85
C PRO A 19 11.92 12.30 -6.44
N ALA A 20 12.34 11.69 -5.32
CA ALA A 20 11.78 10.45 -4.80
C ALA A 20 10.30 10.56 -4.40
N LEU A 21 9.87 11.68 -3.81
CA LEU A 21 8.48 11.89 -3.39
C LEU A 21 7.55 12.11 -4.59
N VAL A 22 8.04 12.77 -5.64
CA VAL A 22 7.30 12.92 -6.90
C VAL A 22 7.06 11.56 -7.55
N VAL A 23 8.09 10.71 -7.62
CA VAL A 23 7.97 9.34 -8.14
C VAL A 23 7.00 8.51 -7.30
N LEU A 24 7.08 8.61 -5.97
CA LEU A 24 6.15 7.92 -5.08
C LEU A 24 4.69 8.35 -5.31
N GLY A 25 4.43 9.65 -5.48
CA GLY A 25 3.09 10.15 -5.78
C GLY A 25 2.53 9.61 -7.11
N ILE A 26 3.36 9.56 -8.16
CA ILE A 26 2.98 8.96 -9.44
C ILE A 26 2.68 7.46 -9.29
N MET A 27 3.53 6.74 -8.56
CA MET A 27 3.35 5.30 -8.30
C MET A 27 2.08 5.04 -7.48
N ALA A 28 1.78 5.87 -6.49
CA ALA A 28 0.56 5.78 -5.71
C ALA A 28 -0.69 5.96 -6.59
N CYS A 29 -0.72 7.01 -7.41
CA CYS A 29 -1.81 7.26 -8.35
C CYS A 29 -1.99 6.10 -9.36
N ALA A 30 -0.89 5.55 -9.86
CA ALA A 30 -0.92 4.39 -10.77
C ALA A 30 -1.47 3.14 -10.07
N ASN A 31 -1.06 2.89 -8.83
CA ASN A 31 -1.53 1.77 -8.02
C ASN A 31 -3.05 1.86 -7.79
N ILE A 32 -3.58 3.04 -7.37
CA ILE A 32 -5.02 3.24 -7.19
C ILE A 32 -5.80 2.84 -8.45
N LYS A 33 -5.39 3.36 -9.61
CA LYS A 33 -6.07 3.07 -10.89
C LYS A 33 -5.98 1.59 -11.26
N PHE A 34 -4.83 0.97 -11.02
CA PHE A 34 -4.62 -0.45 -11.31
C PHE A 34 -5.48 -1.34 -10.41
N VAL A 35 -5.53 -1.08 -9.11
CA VAL A 35 -6.38 -1.80 -8.15
C VAL A 35 -7.85 -1.65 -8.51
N GLN A 36 -8.31 -0.43 -8.83
CA GLN A 36 -9.69 -0.21 -9.25
C GLN A 36 -10.05 -1.01 -10.51
N ASN A 37 -9.11 -1.17 -11.44
CA ASN A 37 -9.33 -2.00 -12.62
C ASN A 37 -9.35 -3.50 -12.27
N SER A 38 -8.43 -3.96 -11.44
CA SER A 38 -8.38 -5.34 -10.95
C SER A 38 -9.68 -5.75 -10.26
N GLN A 39 -10.17 -4.92 -9.33
CA GLN A 39 -11.42 -5.15 -8.59
C GLN A 39 -12.67 -5.17 -9.49
N LYS A 40 -12.63 -4.48 -10.63
CA LYS A 40 -13.72 -4.51 -11.63
C LYS A 40 -13.64 -5.74 -12.54
N ALA A 41 -12.43 -6.22 -12.79
CA ALA A 41 -12.18 -7.34 -13.70
C ALA A 41 -12.42 -8.71 -13.04
N TYR A 42 -12.30 -8.79 -11.71
CA TYR A 42 -12.34 -10.06 -11.00
C TYR A 42 -13.03 -9.99 -9.64
N ASN A 43 -13.81 -11.03 -9.32
CA ASN A 43 -14.36 -11.27 -8.00
C ASN A 43 -13.54 -12.35 -7.29
N VAL A 44 -13.04 -12.03 -6.09
CA VAL A 44 -12.25 -12.94 -5.24
C VAL A 44 -13.10 -14.12 -4.77
N SER A 45 -12.46 -15.28 -4.54
CA SER A 45 -13.13 -16.43 -3.94
C SER A 45 -13.30 -16.25 -2.42
N ASP A 46 -13.64 -17.32 -1.72
CA ASP A 46 -13.87 -17.30 -0.27
C ASP A 46 -12.60 -16.97 0.53
N TYR A 47 -11.41 -17.19 -0.05
CA TYR A 47 -10.13 -17.02 0.63
C TYR A 47 -9.17 -16.16 -0.18
N SER A 48 -8.61 -15.15 0.48
CA SER A 48 -7.48 -14.37 -0.02
C SER A 48 -6.29 -14.46 0.93
N THR A 49 -5.11 -14.27 0.37
CA THR A 49 -3.85 -14.14 1.10
C THR A 49 -3.42 -12.68 1.06
N VAL A 50 -2.82 -12.22 2.16
CA VAL A 50 -2.20 -10.90 2.24
C VAL A 50 -0.72 -11.11 2.54
N ASP A 51 0.14 -10.56 1.71
CA ASP A 51 1.59 -10.69 1.85
C ASP A 51 2.30 -9.38 1.46
N GLU A 52 3.54 -9.26 1.90
CA GLU A 52 4.44 -8.18 1.55
C GLU A 52 5.27 -8.52 0.31
N MET A 53 5.15 -7.65 -0.69
CA MET A 53 5.94 -7.67 -1.92
C MET A 53 6.94 -6.52 -1.92
N LEU A 54 8.18 -6.82 -2.27
CA LEU A 54 9.20 -5.81 -2.49
C LEU A 54 9.47 -5.66 -3.98
N VAL A 55 9.14 -4.49 -4.52
CA VAL A 55 9.50 -4.14 -5.89
C VAL A 55 10.87 -3.48 -5.86
N PRO A 56 11.91 -4.08 -6.45
CA PRO A 56 13.24 -3.50 -6.46
C PRO A 56 13.17 -2.13 -7.14
N PHE A 57 13.64 -1.11 -6.42
CA PHE A 57 13.70 0.24 -6.92
C PHE A 57 15.08 0.81 -6.62
N ARG A 58 15.64 1.56 -7.57
CA ARG A 58 17.03 2.03 -7.49
C ARG A 58 17.25 2.97 -6.32
N GLU A 59 16.25 3.78 -5.99
CA GLU A 59 16.28 4.64 -4.81
C GLU A 59 15.96 3.82 -3.56
N ARG A 60 16.76 4.01 -2.51
CA ARG A 60 16.62 3.28 -1.24
C ARG A 60 15.42 3.80 -0.45
N MET A 61 14.26 3.19 -0.67
CA MET A 61 13.04 3.55 0.07
C MET A 61 12.90 2.73 1.35
N ILE A 62 12.78 1.40 1.24
CA ILE A 62 12.58 0.49 2.37
C ILE A 62 13.58 -0.66 2.28
N TYR A 63 14.16 -1.00 3.42
CA TYR A 63 15.11 -2.11 3.57
C TYR A 63 14.42 -3.38 4.09
N MET A 64 14.60 -4.51 3.41
CA MET A 64 14.14 -5.83 3.83
C MET A 64 15.25 -6.88 3.60
N PRO A 65 16.02 -7.25 4.62
CA PRO A 65 17.24 -8.05 4.47
C PRO A 65 17.00 -9.50 4.01
N MET A 66 15.79 -10.03 4.25
CA MET A 66 15.45 -11.43 3.93
C MET A 66 14.93 -11.60 2.49
N LYS A 67 14.80 -10.54 1.70
CA LYS A 67 14.34 -10.59 0.30
C LYS A 67 15.54 -10.52 -0.66
N GLN A 68 15.37 -11.05 -1.88
CA GLN A 68 16.43 -11.08 -2.89
C GLN A 68 16.96 -9.70 -3.28
N ALA A 69 16.07 -8.71 -3.36
CA ALA A 69 16.42 -7.31 -3.38
C ALA A 69 16.35 -6.79 -1.95
N GLU A 70 17.41 -6.19 -1.45
CA GLU A 70 17.42 -5.67 -0.08
C GLU A 70 16.68 -4.33 0.05
N TYR A 71 16.59 -3.57 -1.04
CA TYR A 71 15.97 -2.24 -1.07
C TYR A 71 14.93 -2.12 -2.18
N GLY A 72 13.84 -1.42 -1.89
CA GLY A 72 12.84 -1.11 -2.90
C GLY A 72 11.56 -0.52 -2.32
N LEU A 73 10.52 -0.56 -3.14
CA LEU A 73 9.16 -0.16 -2.78
C LEU A 73 8.43 -1.35 -2.13
N LYS A 74 8.02 -1.20 -0.86
CA LYS A 74 7.19 -2.20 -0.19
C LYS A 74 5.73 -2.00 -0.58
N LEU A 75 5.13 -3.07 -1.07
CA LEU A 75 3.71 -3.19 -1.38
C LEU A 75 3.12 -4.22 -0.44
N MET A 76 1.97 -3.88 0.13
CA MET A 76 1.14 -4.86 0.84
C MET A 76 0.03 -5.25 -0.13
N CYS A 77 0.05 -6.50 -0.60
CA CYS A 77 -0.85 -6.98 -1.64
C CYS A 77 -1.75 -8.09 -1.13
N SER A 78 -2.99 -8.10 -1.63
CA SER A 78 -3.95 -9.18 -1.43
C SER A 78 -4.17 -9.91 -2.74
N SER A 79 -4.04 -11.24 -2.68
CA SER A 79 -4.21 -12.15 -3.81
C SER A 79 -5.22 -13.24 -3.49
N ASP A 80 -6.05 -13.61 -4.47
CA ASP A 80 -6.98 -14.74 -4.33
C ASP A 80 -6.24 -16.08 -4.24
N VAL A 81 -6.64 -16.97 -3.33
CA VAL A 81 -5.95 -18.26 -3.12
C VAL A 81 -6.12 -19.21 -4.30
N LYS A 82 -7.27 -19.18 -4.98
CA LYS A 82 -7.60 -20.15 -6.02
C LYS A 82 -6.80 -19.91 -7.30
N ASN A 83 -6.69 -18.64 -7.70
CA ASN A 83 -6.06 -18.27 -8.97
C ASN A 83 -4.79 -17.42 -8.82
N ASN A 84 -4.36 -17.13 -7.58
CA ASN A 84 -3.26 -16.20 -7.28
C ASN A 84 -3.45 -14.83 -7.94
N TYR A 85 -4.70 -14.41 -8.13
CA TYR A 85 -5.02 -13.17 -8.81
C TYR A 85 -4.79 -11.98 -7.89
N PHE A 86 -4.01 -11.01 -8.34
CA PHE A 86 -3.77 -9.77 -7.62
C PHE A 86 -5.06 -8.94 -7.56
N TYR A 87 -5.65 -8.81 -6.38
CA TYR A 87 -6.94 -8.15 -6.21
C TYR A 87 -6.83 -6.72 -5.68
N ASN A 88 -6.00 -6.52 -4.66
CA ASN A 88 -5.86 -5.23 -4.00
C ASN A 88 -4.42 -5.01 -3.54
N SER A 89 -4.00 -3.75 -3.42
CA SER A 89 -2.75 -3.43 -2.75
C SER A 89 -2.71 -2.00 -2.23
N TYR A 90 -1.81 -1.74 -1.30
CA TYR A 90 -1.39 -0.40 -0.96
C TYR A 90 0.14 -0.31 -0.90
N ILE A 91 0.64 0.89 -1.19
CA ILE A 91 2.07 1.21 -1.10
C ILE A 91 2.38 1.57 0.35
N TYR A 92 3.34 0.85 0.94
CA TYR A 92 3.84 1.19 2.26
C TYR A 92 4.99 2.20 2.14
N THR A 93 4.84 3.34 2.80
CA THR A 93 5.79 4.47 2.73
C THR A 93 6.63 4.63 3.99
N GLY A 94 6.33 3.87 5.06
CA GLY A 94 7.00 3.99 6.36
C GLY A 94 6.71 5.27 7.14
N TYR A 95 5.85 6.16 6.63
CA TYR A 95 5.45 7.41 7.26
C TYR A 95 3.93 7.59 7.22
N GLY A 96 3.30 7.76 8.39
CA GLY A 96 1.91 8.24 8.52
C GLY A 96 0.80 7.28 8.09
N LEU A 97 1.12 6.04 7.72
CA LEU A 97 0.13 5.01 7.36
C LEU A 97 -0.23 4.07 8.53
N ASP A 98 0.39 4.26 9.70
CA ASP A 98 0.20 3.43 10.91
C ASP A 98 -1.08 3.81 11.69
N GLY A 99 -2.12 4.28 11.00
CA GLY A 99 -3.39 4.63 11.61
C GLY A 99 -3.55 6.09 12.02
N ASP A 100 -2.53 6.94 11.99
CA ASP A 100 -2.68 8.33 12.44
C ASP A 100 -3.54 9.20 11.51
N GLY A 101 -3.55 8.91 10.20
CA GLY A 101 -4.36 9.61 9.20
C GLY A 101 -5.71 8.96 8.85
N LEU A 102 -6.05 7.80 9.45
CA LEU A 102 -7.33 7.14 9.18
C LEU A 102 -8.43 7.74 10.06
N PRO A 103 -9.67 7.90 9.55
CA PRO A 103 -10.80 8.25 10.40
C PRO A 103 -10.97 7.20 11.52
N ASP A 104 -11.42 7.64 12.71
CA ASP A 104 -11.41 6.84 13.94
C ASP A 104 -12.14 5.48 13.83
N GLU A 105 -13.06 5.35 12.88
CA GLU A 105 -13.76 4.09 12.60
C GLU A 105 -12.86 3.01 11.99
N GLU A 106 -11.88 3.38 11.17
CA GLU A 106 -10.99 2.41 10.52
C GLU A 106 -9.82 2.03 11.43
N LYS A 107 -9.38 2.95 12.31
CA LYS A 107 -8.39 2.63 13.37
C LYS A 107 -8.86 1.48 14.25
N LYS A 108 -10.17 1.39 14.52
CA LYS A 108 -10.79 0.30 15.30
C LYS A 108 -10.78 -1.04 14.57
N LYS A 109 -10.81 -1.05 13.23
CA LYS A 109 -10.80 -2.27 12.41
C LYS A 109 -9.40 -2.86 12.24
N GLN A 110 -8.37 -2.03 12.36
CA GLN A 110 -6.96 -2.44 12.26
C GLN A 110 -6.36 -2.94 13.59
N TYR A 111 -7.14 -2.89 14.68
CA TYR A 111 -6.71 -3.38 15.99
C TYR A 111 -6.53 -4.90 16.00
N ILE A 112 -5.30 -5.34 15.78
CA ILE A 112 -4.82 -6.66 16.19
C ILE A 112 -4.27 -6.47 17.61
N PRO A 113 -4.86 -7.06 18.66
CA PRO A 113 -4.33 -6.91 20.00
C PRO A 113 -2.90 -7.47 20.04
N SER A 114 -1.92 -6.60 20.23
CA SER A 114 -0.58 -7.04 20.58
C SER A 114 -0.66 -7.74 21.93
N LYS A 115 -0.10 -8.96 22.02
CA LYS A 115 0.09 -9.66 23.30
C LYS A 115 0.85 -8.73 24.25
N PRO A 116 0.40 -8.55 25.50
CA PRO A 116 1.22 -7.86 26.49
C PRO A 116 2.52 -8.63 26.71
N ALA A 117 3.61 -7.87 26.87
CA ALA A 117 4.97 -8.34 27.13
C ALA A 117 5.07 -9.12 28.46
#